data_AF-A0A962KAN5-F1
#
_entry.id   AF-A0A962KAN5-F1
#
_cell.length_a   1.000
_cell.length_b   1.000
_cell.length_c   1.000
_cell.angle_alpha   90.00
_cell.angle_beta   90.00
_cell.angle_gamma   90.00
#
_symmetry.space_group_name_H-M   'P 1'
#
loop_
_entity.id
_entity.type
_entity.pdbx_description
1 polymer ?
#
loop_
_entity_poly.entity_id
_entity_poly.type
_entity_poly.pdbx_seq_one_letter_code
_entity_poly.pdbx_strand_id
1 'polypeptide(L)' 'MDTPLFSRTPLLTGHDVESTRQEMLLYFLDTFNRYESLFECLANEEAYYKKPISLRHPLIFYLGHTA' A
#
# COMPACT_ATOMS: atom_id res chain seq x y z
N MET A 1 23.61 3.93 11.59
CA MET A 1 22.65 4.47 10.61
C MET A 1 21.29 3.96 11.04
N ASP A 2 20.42 4.84 11.52
CA ASP A 2 19.06 4.45 11.89
C ASP A 2 18.24 4.17 10.62
N THR A 3 17.76 2.94 10.48
CA THR A 3 16.87 2.57 9.37
C THR A 3 15.46 3.08 9.71
N PRO A 4 14.83 3.91 8.86
CA PRO A 4 13.49 4.38 9.11
C PRO A 4 12.50 3.20 9.16
N LEU A 5 11.65 3.17 10.18
CA LEU A 5 10.60 2.17 10.36
C LEU A 5 9.36 2.55 9.55
N PHE A 6 8.59 1.55 9.13
CA PHE A 6 7.30 1.78 8.48
C PHE A 6 6.22 2.19 9.47
N SER A 7 5.29 3.00 8.98
CA SER A 7 4.10 3.46 9.70
C SER A 7 3.32 2.26 10.25
N ARG A 8 2.94 2.37 11.52
CA ARG A 8 2.14 1.36 12.24
C ARG A 8 0.68 1.78 12.23
N THR A 9 -0.20 0.84 12.56
CA THR A 9 -1.64 1.12 12.70
C THR A 9 -1.86 2.30 13.65
N PRO A 10 -2.55 3.37 13.21
CA PRO A 10 -2.83 4.55 14.03
C PRO A 10 -3.65 4.22 15.27
N LEU A 11 -3.47 5.00 16.34
CA LEU A 11 -4.32 4.89 17.53
C LEU A 11 -5.64 5.62 17.30
N LEU A 12 -6.74 4.87 17.23
CA LEU A 12 -8.07 5.45 16.99
C LEU A 12 -8.75 6.04 18.24
N THR A 13 -8.14 5.88 19.40
CA THR A 13 -8.66 6.37 20.70
C THR A 13 -7.98 7.66 21.15
N GLY A 14 -7.54 8.50 20.21
CA GLY A 14 -6.92 9.79 20.50
C GLY A 14 -7.89 10.78 21.18
N HIS A 15 -7.34 11.82 21.79
CA HIS A 15 -8.13 12.87 22.47
C HIS A 15 -8.41 14.10 21.60
N ASP A 16 -7.79 14.18 20.42
CA ASP A 16 -8.01 15.26 19.44
C ASP A 16 -8.38 14.68 18.08
N VAL A 17 -9.55 15.09 17.58
CA VAL A 17 -10.14 14.51 16.37
C VAL A 17 -9.35 14.89 15.12
N GLU A 18 -8.86 16.13 15.03
CA GLU A 18 -8.13 16.59 13.84
C GLU A 18 -6.76 15.93 13.74
N SER A 19 -6.03 15.81 14.85
CA SER A 19 -4.79 15.04 14.91
C SER A 19 -5.00 13.59 14.49
N THR A 20 -6.04 12.91 15.02
CA THR A 20 -6.34 11.53 14.61
C THR A 20 -6.67 11.41 13.12
N ARG A 21 -7.42 12.37 12.55
CA ARG A 21 -7.68 12.39 11.09
C ARG A 21 -6.40 12.54 10.27
N GLN A 22 -5.49 13.42 10.69
CA GLN A 22 -4.20 13.60 10.03
C GLN A 22 -3.34 12.35 10.12
N GLU A 23 -3.28 11.69 11.29
CA GLU A 23 -2.55 10.44 11.47
C GLU A 23 -3.10 9.32 10.58
N MET A 24 -4.43 9.20 10.48
CA MET A 24 -5.08 8.23 9.58
C MET A 24 -4.79 8.51 8.11
N LEU A 25 -4.82 9.78 7.69
CA LEU A 25 -4.50 10.19 6.32
C LEU A 25 -3.04 9.84 5.97
N LEU A 26 -2.10 10.18 6.85
CA LEU A 26 -0.68 9.87 6.66
C LEU A 26 -0.46 8.36 6.58
N TYR A 27 -1.05 7.59 7.48
CA TYR A 27 -0.98 6.13 7.43
C TYR A 27 -1.53 5.56 6.13
N PHE A 28 -2.69 6.05 5.67
CA PHE A 28 -3.27 5.62 4.40
C PHE A 28 -2.32 5.92 3.24
N LEU A 29 -1.83 7.16 3.12
CA LEU A 29 -0.90 7.55 2.05
C LEU A 29 0.39 6.73 2.08
N ASP A 30 0.99 6.55 3.25
CA ASP A 30 2.23 5.77 3.40
C ASP A 30 2.06 4.31 2.98
N THR A 31 0.95 3.68 3.41
CA THR A 31 0.69 2.28 3.10
C THR A 31 0.22 2.06 1.66
N PHE A 32 -0.56 2.99 1.12
CA PHE A 32 -1.02 2.98 -0.26
C PHE A 32 0.14 3.18 -1.24
N ASN A 33 0.97 4.21 -1.04
CA ASN A 33 2.15 4.47 -1.87
C ASN A 33 3.13 3.30 -1.82
N ARG A 34 3.31 2.67 -0.65
CA ARG A 34 4.13 1.47 -0.52
C ARG A 34 3.55 0.30 -1.32
N TYR A 35 2.25 0.10 -1.25
CA TYR A 35 1.61 -0.96 -2.00
C TYR A 35 1.83 -0.77 -3.51
N GLU A 36 1.62 0.45 -4.01
CA GLU A 36 1.87 0.79 -5.41
C GLU A 36 3.34 0.62 -5.82
N SER A 37 4.29 0.96 -4.92
CA SER A 37 5.73 0.81 -5.22
C SER A 37 6.16 -0.64 -5.47
N LEU A 38 5.36 -1.64 -5.05
CA LEU A 38 5.64 -3.05 -5.38
C LEU A 38 5.54 -3.31 -6.89
N PHE A 39 4.69 -2.55 -7.60
CA PHE A 39 4.48 -2.71 -9.04
C PHE A 39 5.57 -2.04 -9.88
N GLU A 40 6.33 -1.09 -9.31
CA GLU A 40 7.53 -0.53 -9.93
C GLU A 40 8.64 -1.58 -10.12
N CYS A 41 8.59 -2.68 -9.37
CA CYS A 41 9.53 -3.79 -9.48
C CYS A 41 9.21 -4.73 -10.65
N LEU A 42 8.12 -4.52 -11.39
CA LEU A 42 7.79 -5.32 -12.56
C LEU A 42 8.75 -5.02 -13.71
N ALA A 43 9.28 -6.08 -14.33
CA ALA A 43 10.28 -5.95 -15.38
C ALA A 43 9.75 -5.26 -16.66
N ASN A 44 8.44 -5.34 -16.92
CA ASN A 44 7.77 -4.75 -18.08
C ASN A 44 6.24 -4.79 -17.90
N GLU A 45 5.53 -4.17 -18.84
CA GLU A 45 4.06 -4.06 -18.82
C GLU A 45 3.34 -5.41 -18.96
N GLU A 46 3.92 -6.39 -19.66
CA GLU A 46 3.30 -7.72 -19.82
C GLU A 46 3.09 -8.42 -18.47
N ALA A 47 3.96 -8.17 -17.51
CA ALA A 47 3.89 -8.75 -16.17
C ALA A 47 2.61 -8.38 -15.40
N TYR A 48 1.94 -7.27 -15.74
CA TYR A 48 0.65 -6.90 -15.17
C TYR A 48 -0.46 -7.89 -15.55
N TYR A 49 -0.41 -8.41 -16.77
CA TYR A 49 -1.49 -9.20 -17.37
C TYR A 49 -1.23 -10.70 -17.29
N LYS A 50 0.03 -11.12 -17.16
CA LYS A 50 0.39 -12.53 -17.07
C LYS A 50 -0.06 -13.13 -15.73
N LYS A 51 -0.78 -14.25 -15.79
CA LYS A 51 -1.20 -15.02 -14.61
C LYS A 51 0.01 -15.80 -14.06
N PRO A 52 0.49 -15.52 -12.83
CA PRO A 52 1.72 -16.14 -12.32
C PRO A 52 1.52 -17.62 -11.94
N ILE A 53 0.37 -17.95 -11.34
CA ILE A 53 -0.04 -19.31 -10.94
C ILE A 53 -1.57 -19.46 -11.05
N SER A 54 -2.07 -20.69 -11.07
CA SER A 54 -3.52 -20.98 -11.23
C SER A 54 -4.40 -20.35 -10.14
N LEU A 55 -3.90 -20.23 -8.91
CA LEU A 55 -4.62 -19.73 -7.74
C LEU A 55 -4.59 -18.20 -7.56
N ARG A 56 -3.90 -17.45 -8.41
CA ARG A 56 -3.80 -15.98 -8.31
C ARG A 56 -4.38 -15.28 -9.53
N HIS A 57 -4.94 -14.09 -9.35
CA HIS A 57 -5.29 -13.23 -10.47
C HIS A 57 -4.03 -12.63 -11.13
N PRO A 58 -4.12 -12.11 -12.36
CA PRO A 58 -3.09 -11.23 -12.92
C PRO A 58 -2.80 -10.05 -11.99
N LEU A 59 -1.56 -9.53 -12.00
CA LEU A 59 -1.15 -8.48 -11.06
C LEU A 59 -1.96 -7.18 -11.22
N ILE A 60 -2.42 -6.86 -12.43
CA ILE A 60 -3.30 -5.70 -12.67
C ILE A 60 -4.61 -5.76 -11.87
N PHE A 61 -5.15 -6.95 -11.58
CA PHE A 61 -6.31 -7.07 -10.71
C PHE A 61 -6.00 -6.54 -9.32
N TYR A 62 -4.84 -6.89 -8.78
CA TYR A 62 -4.45 -6.48 -7.45
C TYR A 62 -4.23 -4.98 -7.36
N LEU A 63 -3.57 -4.38 -8.37
CA LEU A 63 -3.41 -2.93 -8.47
C LEU A 63 -4.74 -2.18 -8.33
N GLY A 64 -5.79 -2.66 -8.99
CA GLY A 64 -7.11 -2.02 -8.95
C GLY A 64 -7.99 -2.39 -7.76
N HIS A 65 -7.83 -3.58 -7.15
CA HIS A 65 -8.78 -4.04 -6.12
C HIS A 65 -8.64 -3.29 -4.78
N THR A 66 -7.45 -2.73 -4.50
CA THR A 66 -7.13 -2.06 -3.25
C THR A 66 -7.40 -0.55 -3.28
N ALA A 67 -7.82 0.00 -4.42
CA ALA A 67 -8.11 1.42 -4.64
C ALA A 67 -9.53 1.81 -4.23
#